data_AF-A0A1M7N9Q0-F1
#
_entry.id   AF-A0A1M7N9Q0-F1
#
_cell.length_a   1.000
_cell.length_b   1.000
_cell.length_c   1.000
_cell.angle_alpha   90.00
_cell.angle_beta   90.00
_cell.angle_gamma   90.00
#
_symmetry.space_group_name_H-M   'P 1'
#
loop_
_entity.id
_entity.type
_entity.pdbx_description
1 polymer ?
#
loop_
_entity_poly.entity_id
_entity_poly.type
_entity_poly.pdbx_seq_one_letter_code
_entity_poly.pdbx_strand_id
1 'polypeptide(L)'
;MKWSDFTYSDSDFYIPYDENQRAVRGYLLTTLGINLEEIPTILHEPFHYYEFRRPSKDTLYAQKVPLSDIVGTTHQDYGYMTVIETYMRLKRAYYHIKDGLVTRNKYFRMLKKPVHEQELPIILSQLNNGKYIVDGNGNHRVILYKIMMLSEIASKYPYANDDNYDLECMTFNDVRKKYWLNAMVHSTICY
;
A
#
# COMPACT_ATOMS: atom_id res chain seq x y z
N MET A 1 11.01 -14.40 -5.92
CA MET A 1 10.41 -14.24 -7.27
C MET A 1 11.12 -13.10 -7.99
N LYS A 2 11.36 -13.16 -9.31
CA LYS A 2 11.95 -12.03 -10.05
C LYS A 2 10.88 -11.04 -10.50
N TRP A 3 11.25 -9.77 -10.62
CA TRP A 3 10.38 -8.72 -11.18
C TRP A 3 9.92 -9.04 -12.61
N SER A 4 10.76 -9.70 -13.41
CA SER A 4 10.44 -10.14 -14.77
C SER A 4 9.38 -11.23 -14.82
N ASP A 5 9.28 -12.05 -13.76
CA ASP A 5 8.43 -13.24 -13.70
C ASP A 5 6.99 -12.93 -13.36
N PHE A 6 6.72 -11.71 -12.89
CA PHE A 6 5.36 -11.25 -12.66
C PHE A 6 4.60 -11.19 -13.99
N THR A 7 3.81 -12.23 -14.23
CA THR A 7 2.83 -12.33 -15.30
C THR A 7 1.45 -11.95 -14.77
N TYR A 8 0.58 -11.45 -15.65
CA TYR A 8 -0.79 -11.14 -15.28
C TYR A 8 -1.69 -12.31 -15.69
N SER A 9 -2.71 -12.64 -14.89
CA SER A 9 -3.71 -13.64 -15.27
C SER A 9 -4.42 -13.21 -16.55
N ASP A 10 -4.56 -14.11 -17.52
CA ASP A 10 -5.18 -13.88 -18.84
C ASP A 10 -6.62 -13.29 -18.79
N SER A 11 -7.24 -13.24 -17.61
CA SER A 11 -8.58 -12.70 -17.36
C SER A 11 -8.64 -11.17 -17.10
N ASP A 12 -7.51 -10.47 -16.96
CA ASP A 12 -7.51 -9.02 -16.66
C ASP A 12 -7.55 -8.16 -17.94
N PHE A 13 -8.75 -7.93 -18.45
CA PHE A 13 -9.04 -7.15 -19.65
C PHE A 13 -8.76 -5.62 -19.51
N TYR A 14 -8.36 -5.14 -18.33
CA TYR A 14 -8.18 -3.71 -18.08
C TYR A 14 -6.73 -3.24 -18.22
N ILE A 15 -6.47 -2.69 -19.42
CA ILE A 15 -5.36 -1.84 -19.86
C ILE A 15 -4.06 -2.62 -20.10
N PRO A 16 -3.59 -2.70 -21.37
CA PRO A 16 -2.47 -3.55 -21.74
C PRO A 16 -1.22 -3.05 -21.00
N TYR A 17 -0.60 -3.94 -20.22
CA TYR A 17 0.73 -3.66 -19.70
C TYR A 17 1.70 -3.62 -20.87
N ASP A 18 2.07 -2.42 -21.29
CA ASP A 18 3.28 -2.24 -22.06
C ASP A 18 4.50 -2.51 -21.13
N GLU A 19 5.60 -3.01 -21.70
CA GLU A 19 6.82 -3.24 -20.94
C GLU A 19 7.32 -1.97 -20.24
N ASN A 20 6.98 -0.79 -20.79
CA ASN A 20 7.30 0.51 -20.22
C ASN A 20 6.69 0.70 -18.83
N GLN A 21 5.44 0.28 -18.63
CA GLN A 21 4.76 0.37 -17.34
C GLN A 21 5.43 -0.48 -16.27
N ARG A 22 5.87 -1.70 -16.62
CA ARG A 22 6.65 -2.56 -15.74
C ARG A 22 8.04 -1.98 -15.47
N ALA A 23 8.69 -1.42 -16.49
CA ALA A 23 10.00 -0.79 -16.35
C ALA A 23 9.95 0.43 -15.43
N VAL A 24 8.98 1.34 -15.57
CA VAL A 24 8.82 2.51 -14.70
C VAL A 24 8.53 2.10 -13.25
N ARG A 25 7.75 1.06 -13.04
CA ARG A 25 7.49 0.53 -11.69
C ARG A 25 8.72 -0.13 -11.08
N GLY A 26 9.46 -0.91 -11.87
CA GLY A 26 10.74 -1.51 -11.47
C GLY A 26 11.80 -0.44 -11.17
N TYR A 27 11.80 0.67 -11.91
CA TYR A 27 12.65 1.82 -11.65
C TYR A 27 12.38 2.39 -10.25
N LEU A 28 11.11 2.60 -9.86
CA LEU A 28 10.80 3.03 -8.49
C LEU A 28 11.34 2.05 -7.45
N LEU A 29 11.10 0.74 -7.61
CA LEU A 29 11.59 -0.29 -6.69
C LEU A 29 13.12 -0.26 -6.56
N THR A 30 13.82 -0.11 -7.68
CA THR A 30 15.29 0.02 -7.71
C THR A 30 15.75 1.26 -6.95
N THR A 31 15.09 2.41 -7.13
CA THR A 31 15.41 3.64 -6.36
C THR A 31 15.12 3.50 -4.87
N LEU A 32 14.27 2.54 -4.48
CA LEU A 32 13.99 2.20 -3.09
C LEU A 32 14.95 1.14 -2.54
N GLY A 33 15.93 0.69 -3.32
CA GLY A 33 16.95 -0.29 -2.87
C GLY A 33 16.52 -1.74 -3.01
N ILE A 34 15.52 -2.05 -3.85
CA ILE A 34 15.06 -3.42 -4.10
C ILE A 34 15.85 -4.06 -5.23
N ASN A 35 16.33 -5.28 -5.00
CA ASN A 35 16.90 -6.13 -6.04
C ASN A 35 15.75 -6.72 -6.90
N LEU A 36 15.70 -6.39 -8.18
CA LEU A 36 14.65 -6.88 -9.07
C LEU A 36 14.81 -8.36 -9.44
N GLU A 37 15.99 -8.95 -9.25
CA GLU A 37 16.21 -10.39 -9.45
C GLU A 37 15.72 -11.23 -8.26
N GLU A 38 15.42 -10.59 -7.13
CA GLU A 38 14.98 -11.25 -5.92
C GLU A 38 14.09 -10.29 -5.12
N ILE A 39 12.80 -10.26 -5.46
CA ILE A 39 11.83 -9.43 -4.74
C ILE A 39 11.70 -9.96 -3.30
N PRO A 40 11.95 -9.12 -2.28
CA PRO A 40 11.84 -9.49 -0.87
C PRO A 40 10.48 -10.09 -0.50
N THR A 41 10.45 -11.16 0.31
CA THR A 41 9.20 -11.77 0.77
C THR A 41 8.30 -10.77 1.50
N ILE A 42 8.85 -9.77 2.21
CA ILE A 42 8.06 -8.70 2.84
C ILE A 42 7.18 -7.86 1.88
N LEU A 43 7.51 -7.81 0.58
CA LEU A 43 6.65 -7.15 -0.41
C LEU A 43 5.47 -8.04 -0.85
N HIS A 44 5.52 -9.33 -0.54
CA HIS A 44 4.46 -10.31 -0.78
C HIS A 44 3.43 -10.37 0.35
N GLU A 45 3.47 -9.44 1.31
CA GLU A 45 2.44 -9.32 2.35
C GLU A 45 1.03 -9.27 1.75
N PRO A 46 0.06 -10.02 2.31
CA PRO A 46 -1.31 -9.97 1.83
C PRO A 46 -1.92 -8.57 1.89
N PHE A 47 -2.72 -8.25 0.88
CA PHE A 47 -3.60 -7.09 0.86
C PHE A 47 -5.03 -7.56 0.60
N HIS A 48 -5.78 -7.73 1.69
CA HIS A 48 -7.05 -8.43 1.66
C HIS A 48 -8.19 -7.58 1.08
N TYR A 49 -9.11 -8.25 0.39
CA TYR A 49 -10.40 -7.66 0.07
C TYR A 49 -11.38 -7.95 1.20
N TYR A 50 -12.21 -6.97 1.52
CA TYR A 50 -13.32 -7.12 2.45
C TYR A 50 -14.61 -6.71 1.76
N GLU A 51 -15.60 -7.61 1.74
CA GLU A 51 -16.94 -7.28 1.25
C GLU A 51 -17.59 -6.27 2.18
N PHE A 52 -18.14 -5.22 1.59
CA PHE A 52 -18.57 -4.06 2.34
C PHE A 52 -20.07 -4.05 2.60
N ARG A 53 -20.46 -3.98 3.88
CA ARG A 53 -21.84 -3.78 4.32
C ARG A 53 -21.90 -2.72 5.43
N ARG A 54 -21.93 -1.44 5.05
CA ARG A 54 -22.05 -0.31 6.00
C ARG A 54 -23.49 0.11 6.24
N PRO A 55 -23.83 0.56 7.46
CA PRO A 55 -25.05 1.32 7.70
C PRO A 55 -25.01 2.68 7.00
N SER A 56 -26.17 3.20 6.59
CA SER A 56 -26.29 4.49 5.88
C SER A 56 -26.02 5.73 6.74
N LYS A 57 -25.88 5.59 8.07
CA LYS A 57 -25.68 6.70 9.04
C LYS A 57 -24.36 6.57 9.79
N ASP A 58 -23.26 6.35 9.08
CA ASP A 58 -21.94 6.27 9.68
C ASP A 58 -21.26 7.65 9.71
N THR A 59 -20.65 8.01 10.83
CA THR A 59 -19.89 9.27 10.95
C THR A 59 -18.41 9.04 10.66
N LEU A 60 -17.70 10.07 10.19
CA LEU A 60 -16.26 10.03 9.95
C LEU A 60 -15.55 10.93 10.96
N TYR A 61 -14.42 10.48 11.50
CA TYR A 61 -13.54 11.26 12.37
C TYR A 61 -12.10 11.20 11.86
N ALA A 62 -11.34 12.28 12.09
CA ALA A 62 -9.94 12.33 11.69
C ALA A 62 -9.08 11.54 12.68
N GLN A 63 -8.21 10.67 12.17
CA GLN A 63 -7.30 9.88 13.00
C GLN A 63 -5.93 9.73 12.34
N LYS A 64 -4.88 9.74 13.17
CA LYS A 64 -3.53 9.26 12.79
C LYS A 64 -3.50 7.74 12.82
N VAL A 65 -3.14 7.12 11.70
CA VAL A 65 -3.13 5.66 11.53
C VAL A 65 -1.72 5.19 11.10
N PRO A 66 -1.12 4.22 11.82
CA PRO A 66 0.10 3.55 11.36
C PRO A 66 -0.15 2.80 10.06
N LEU A 67 0.77 2.89 9.12
CA LEU A 67 0.59 2.28 7.80
C LEU A 67 0.57 0.74 7.88
N SER A 68 1.29 0.15 8.83
CA SER A 68 1.30 -1.29 9.10
C SER A 68 -0.05 -1.82 9.57
N ASP A 69 -0.94 -0.97 10.09
CA ASP A 69 -2.26 -1.38 10.53
C ASP A 69 -3.28 -1.36 9.39
N ILE A 70 -2.90 -0.91 8.19
CA ILE A 70 -3.76 -0.96 7.00
C ILE A 70 -3.50 -2.26 6.22
N VAL A 71 -4.44 -3.19 6.34
CA VAL A 71 -4.28 -4.60 5.91
C VAL A 71 -5.00 -4.94 4.62
N GLY A 72 -5.84 -4.05 4.12
CA GLY A 72 -6.65 -4.36 2.95
C GLY A 72 -7.48 -3.20 2.43
N THR A 73 -8.50 -3.55 1.65
CA THR A 73 -9.35 -2.63 0.91
C THR A 73 -10.74 -3.22 0.69
N THR A 74 -11.72 -2.36 0.44
CA THR A 74 -13.04 -2.75 -0.06
C THR A 74 -13.14 -2.69 -1.59
N HIS A 75 -12.05 -2.31 -2.28
CA HIS A 75 -12.00 -2.23 -3.73
C HIS A 75 -11.42 -3.51 -4.35
N GLN A 76 -12.27 -4.30 -5.00
CA GLN A 76 -11.91 -5.64 -5.51
C GLN A 76 -10.71 -5.65 -6.46
N ASP A 77 -10.57 -4.66 -7.36
CA ASP A 77 -9.39 -4.57 -8.26
C ASP A 77 -8.04 -4.57 -7.53
N TYR A 78 -8.03 -4.19 -6.25
CA TYR A 78 -6.81 -4.04 -5.46
C TYR A 78 -6.70 -5.07 -4.31
N GLY A 79 -7.74 -5.87 -4.03
CA GLY A 79 -7.71 -6.87 -2.95
C GLY A 79 -7.54 -8.31 -3.43
N TYR A 80 -7.42 -9.26 -2.50
CA TYR A 80 -7.16 -10.69 -2.78
C TYR A 80 -5.81 -10.98 -3.45
N MET A 81 -4.82 -10.13 -3.21
CA MET A 81 -3.47 -10.29 -3.77
C MET A 81 -2.42 -9.76 -2.79
N THR A 82 -1.16 -9.96 -3.10
CA THR A 82 -0.05 -9.40 -2.33
C THR A 82 0.16 -7.92 -2.62
N VAL A 83 0.80 -7.18 -1.70
CA VAL A 83 1.05 -5.74 -1.87
C VAL A 83 1.81 -5.43 -3.17
N ILE A 84 2.79 -6.26 -3.55
CA ILE A 84 3.54 -6.07 -4.79
C ILE A 84 2.68 -6.27 -6.05
N GLU A 85 1.78 -7.24 -6.04
CA GLU A 85 0.80 -7.46 -7.12
C GLU A 85 -0.21 -6.30 -7.19
N THR A 86 -0.67 -5.81 -6.03
CA THR A 86 -1.55 -4.64 -6.00
C THR A 86 -0.86 -3.40 -6.54
N TYR A 87 0.41 -3.19 -6.17
CA TYR A 87 1.23 -2.09 -6.65
C TYR A 87 1.33 -2.09 -8.18
N MET A 88 1.53 -3.27 -8.76
CA MET A 88 1.49 -3.43 -10.20
C MET A 88 0.16 -2.90 -10.75
N ARG A 89 -0.98 -3.43 -10.26
CA ARG A 89 -2.35 -3.10 -10.72
C ARG A 89 -2.80 -1.64 -10.56
N LEU A 90 -2.02 -0.79 -9.91
CA LEU A 90 -2.34 0.63 -9.80
C LEU A 90 -2.37 1.33 -11.17
N LYS A 91 -3.57 1.56 -11.70
CA LYS A 91 -3.84 2.13 -13.04
C LYS A 91 -3.08 3.44 -13.31
N ARG A 92 -2.96 4.31 -12.30
CA ARG A 92 -2.33 5.64 -12.45
C ARG A 92 -0.89 5.71 -11.91
N ALA A 93 -0.37 4.64 -11.31
CA ALA A 93 0.96 4.67 -10.70
C ALA A 93 2.05 4.98 -11.74
N TYR A 94 1.95 4.44 -12.95
CA TYR A 94 2.87 4.73 -14.05
C TYR A 94 3.10 6.23 -14.25
N TYR A 95 2.04 7.00 -14.48
CA TYR A 95 2.12 8.44 -14.74
C TYR A 95 2.72 9.17 -13.55
N HIS A 96 2.25 8.86 -12.33
CA HIS A 96 2.76 9.51 -11.13
C HIS A 96 4.25 9.21 -10.87
N ILE A 97 4.73 8.01 -11.18
CA ILE A 97 6.14 7.67 -11.02
C ILE A 97 6.98 8.36 -12.10
N LYS A 98 6.56 8.25 -13.36
CA LYS A 98 7.24 8.86 -14.51
C LYS A 98 7.42 10.36 -14.34
N ASP A 99 6.40 11.05 -13.82
CA ASP A 99 6.39 12.50 -13.63
C ASP A 99 7.08 12.94 -12.31
N GLY A 100 7.74 12.01 -11.59
CA GLY A 100 8.43 12.31 -10.33
C GLY A 100 7.48 12.68 -9.17
N LEU A 101 6.19 12.35 -9.29
CA LEU A 101 5.15 12.67 -8.33
C LEU A 101 5.09 11.68 -7.16
N VAL A 102 5.85 10.60 -7.21
CA VAL A 102 5.94 9.57 -6.16
C VAL A 102 7.34 9.58 -5.53
N THR A 103 7.50 10.32 -4.44
CA THR A 103 8.73 10.34 -3.64
C THR A 103 8.41 10.22 -2.16
N ARG A 104 9.33 9.63 -1.37
CA ARG A 104 9.17 9.46 0.08
C ARG A 104 8.82 10.79 0.77
N ASN A 105 9.58 11.85 0.49
CA ASN A 105 9.37 13.16 1.10
C ASN A 105 8.00 13.77 0.73
N LYS A 106 7.58 13.63 -0.53
CA LYS A 106 6.26 14.13 -0.95
C LYS A 106 5.14 13.38 -0.26
N TYR A 107 5.24 12.06 -0.17
CA TYR A 107 4.25 11.22 0.52
C TYR A 107 4.21 11.51 2.02
N PHE A 108 5.37 11.65 2.68
CA PHE A 108 5.44 12.06 4.08
C PHE A 108 4.75 13.39 4.29
N ARG A 109 5.04 14.40 3.46
CA ARG A 109 4.42 15.72 3.56
C ARG A 109 2.91 15.65 3.31
N MET A 110 2.49 14.96 2.25
CA MET A 110 1.09 14.94 1.80
C MET A 110 0.18 14.15 2.74
N LEU A 111 0.61 12.96 3.17
CA LEU A 111 -0.23 12.03 3.93
C LEU A 111 -0.26 12.33 5.44
N LYS A 112 0.74 13.08 5.93
CA LYS A 112 0.80 13.51 7.34
C LYS A 112 0.14 14.86 7.59
N LYS A 113 -0.37 15.53 6.55
CA LYS A 113 -1.17 16.75 6.75
C LYS A 113 -2.41 16.46 7.58
N PRO A 114 -2.89 17.41 8.40
CA PRO A 114 -4.23 17.34 8.98
C PRO A 114 -5.27 17.05 7.89
N VAL A 115 -6.30 16.27 8.22
CA VAL A 115 -7.28 15.81 7.22
C VAL A 115 -7.98 16.96 6.51
N HIS A 116 -8.29 18.05 7.22
CA HIS A 116 -8.95 19.23 6.65
C HIS A 116 -8.07 20.00 5.64
N GLU A 117 -6.77 19.72 5.58
CA GLU A 117 -5.84 20.26 4.58
C GLU A 117 -5.56 19.29 3.42
N GLN A 118 -6.13 18.09 3.45
CA GLN A 118 -6.01 17.11 2.38
C GLN A 118 -7.12 17.35 1.35
N GLU A 119 -6.73 17.58 0.09
CA GLU A 119 -7.69 17.76 -1.02
C GLU A 119 -8.65 16.58 -1.17
N LEU A 120 -8.12 15.36 -1.03
CA LEU A 120 -8.88 14.12 -1.04
C LEU A 120 -8.45 13.28 0.16
N PRO A 121 -9.12 13.34 1.31
CA PRO A 121 -8.78 12.50 2.46
C PRO A 121 -8.77 11.02 2.12
N ILE A 122 -7.90 10.26 2.79
CA ILE A 122 -7.97 8.79 2.77
C ILE A 122 -9.12 8.38 3.68
N ILE A 123 -10.00 7.50 3.20
CA ILE A 123 -11.13 6.97 3.98
C ILE A 123 -10.82 5.54 4.39
N LEU A 124 -10.88 5.26 5.68
CA LEU A 124 -10.59 3.97 6.27
C LEU A 124 -11.75 3.44 7.10
N SER A 125 -11.87 2.12 7.12
CA SER A 125 -12.74 1.40 8.05
C SER A 125 -11.90 0.62 9.03
N GLN A 126 -12.28 0.66 10.30
CA GLN A 126 -11.65 -0.18 11.31
C GLN A 126 -12.32 -1.55 11.33
N LEU A 127 -11.54 -2.61 11.44
CA LEU A 127 -11.98 -3.99 11.62
C LEU A 127 -12.06 -4.33 13.13
N ASN A 128 -12.78 -5.40 13.47
CA ASN A 128 -12.91 -5.88 14.85
C ASN A 128 -11.58 -6.17 15.57
N ASN A 129 -10.52 -6.50 14.83
CA ASN A 129 -9.19 -6.74 15.36
C ASN A 129 -8.35 -5.45 15.53
N GLY A 130 -8.96 -4.26 15.36
CA GLY A 130 -8.30 -2.96 15.48
C GLY A 130 -7.52 -2.51 14.24
N LYS A 131 -7.35 -3.36 13.22
CA LYS A 131 -6.72 -3.02 11.95
C LYS A 131 -7.66 -2.19 11.07
N TYR A 132 -7.13 -1.69 9.96
CA TYR A 132 -7.84 -0.79 9.05
C TYR A 132 -7.84 -1.33 7.62
N ILE A 133 -8.86 -0.96 6.87
CA ILE A 133 -8.98 -1.21 5.43
C ILE A 133 -9.28 0.09 4.71
N VAL A 134 -8.81 0.21 3.47
CA VAL A 134 -9.11 1.35 2.62
C VAL A 134 -10.51 1.19 2.04
N ASP A 135 -11.41 2.10 2.39
CA ASP A 135 -12.83 1.95 2.05
C ASP A 135 -13.32 2.89 0.94
N GLY A 136 -12.57 3.94 0.68
CA GLY A 136 -12.91 4.87 -0.39
C GLY A 136 -11.67 5.36 -1.10
N ASN A 137 -11.54 6.67 -1.17
CA ASN A 137 -10.38 7.31 -1.74
C ASN A 137 -9.12 6.90 -0.97
N GLY A 138 -8.04 6.59 -1.69
CA GLY A 138 -6.73 6.40 -1.07
C GLY A 138 -5.95 5.15 -1.47
N ASN A 139 -6.57 4.15 -2.11
CA ASN A 139 -5.92 2.88 -2.45
C ASN A 139 -4.51 3.06 -3.02
N HIS A 140 -4.38 3.79 -4.13
CA HIS A 140 -3.07 4.05 -4.76
C HIS A 140 -2.05 4.73 -3.82
N ARG A 141 -2.48 5.67 -2.97
CA ARG A 141 -1.59 6.36 -2.02
C ARG A 141 -1.14 5.42 -0.92
N VAL A 142 -2.05 4.62 -0.36
CA VAL A 142 -1.74 3.64 0.68
C VAL A 142 -0.77 2.60 0.14
N ILE A 143 -1.05 2.02 -1.02
CA ILE A 143 -0.22 0.96 -1.62
C ILE A 143 1.17 1.50 -1.97
N LEU A 144 1.28 2.67 -2.63
CA LEU A 144 2.58 3.27 -2.92
C LEU A 144 3.37 3.61 -1.64
N TYR A 145 2.68 4.07 -0.59
CA TYR A 145 3.32 4.34 0.68
C TYR A 145 3.77 3.06 1.38
N LYS A 146 2.99 1.97 1.23
CA LYS A 146 3.30 0.66 1.80
C LYS A 146 4.52 0.05 1.10
N ILE A 147 4.61 0.16 -0.23
CA ILE A 147 5.82 -0.17 -0.99
C ILE A 147 7.04 0.57 -0.43
N MET A 148 6.96 1.88 -0.20
CA MET A 148 8.10 2.63 0.38
C MET A 148 8.51 2.14 1.77
N MET A 149 7.53 1.82 2.63
CA MET A 149 7.78 1.29 3.98
C MET A 149 8.45 -0.08 3.92
N LEU A 150 7.84 -1.02 3.20
CA LEU A 150 8.30 -2.41 3.11
C LEU A 150 9.67 -2.48 2.41
N SER A 151 9.92 -1.64 1.40
CA SER A 151 11.26 -1.53 0.80
C SER A 151 12.30 -0.98 1.76
N GLU A 152 11.98 0.03 2.57
CA GLU A 152 12.91 0.51 3.61
C GLU A 152 13.20 -0.57 4.66
N ILE A 153 12.21 -1.39 5.01
CA ILE A 153 12.41 -2.54 5.89
C ILE A 153 13.35 -3.55 5.23
N ALA A 154 13.05 -3.98 3.99
CA ALA A 154 13.85 -4.96 3.24
C ALA A 154 15.31 -4.54 3.05
N SER A 155 15.55 -3.27 2.69
CA SER A 155 16.91 -2.76 2.52
C SER A 155 17.70 -2.67 3.82
N LYS A 156 17.02 -2.51 4.96
CA LYS A 156 17.67 -2.38 6.27
C LYS A 156 17.86 -3.73 6.98
N TYR A 157 16.95 -4.67 6.75
CA TYR A 157 16.86 -5.91 7.51
C TYR A 157 16.84 -7.11 6.56
N PRO A 158 17.99 -7.77 6.34
CA PRO A 158 18.08 -8.90 5.41
C PRO A 158 17.06 -10.01 5.68
N TYR A 159 16.74 -10.26 6.94
CA TYR A 159 15.75 -11.29 7.32
C TYR A 159 14.34 -11.03 6.78
N ALA A 160 14.01 -9.79 6.39
CA ALA A 160 12.74 -9.45 5.76
C ALA A 160 12.63 -9.94 4.30
N ASN A 161 13.74 -10.42 3.74
CA ASN A 161 13.81 -10.99 2.41
C ASN A 161 13.53 -12.50 2.41
N ASP A 162 13.57 -13.14 3.58
CA ASP A 162 13.33 -14.58 3.76
C ASP A 162 11.88 -14.87 4.16
N ASP A 163 11.40 -16.10 3.98
CA ASP A 163 10.00 -16.48 4.24
C ASP A 163 9.59 -16.52 5.73
N ASN A 164 10.55 -16.44 6.65
CA ASN A 164 10.32 -16.57 8.10
C ASN A 164 10.24 -15.21 8.82
N TYR A 165 10.06 -14.12 8.09
CA TYR A 165 9.88 -12.79 8.71
C TYR A 165 8.49 -12.65 9.34
N ASP A 166 8.41 -11.71 10.29
CA ASP A 166 7.15 -11.27 10.90
C ASP A 166 7.08 -9.74 10.82
N LEU A 167 6.11 -9.20 10.07
CA LEU A 167 5.91 -7.76 9.92
C LEU A 167 5.58 -7.07 11.26
N GLU A 168 5.00 -7.80 12.21
CA GLU A 168 4.66 -7.27 13.53
C GLU A 168 5.85 -7.30 14.50
N CYS A 169 6.97 -7.90 14.12
CA CYS A 169 8.19 -7.99 14.92
C CYS A 169 8.69 -6.60 15.35
N MET A 170 9.07 -6.48 16.63
CA MET A 170 9.53 -5.22 17.22
C MET A 170 10.75 -4.63 16.53
N THR A 171 11.58 -5.47 15.89
CA THR A 171 12.78 -5.06 15.16
C THR A 171 12.48 -4.06 14.03
N PHE A 172 11.28 -4.10 13.43
CA PHE A 172 10.87 -3.16 12.38
C PHE A 172 10.31 -1.83 12.91
N ASN A 173 10.18 -1.65 14.23
CA ASN A 173 9.50 -0.48 14.81
C ASN A 173 10.15 0.85 14.45
N ASP A 174 11.46 0.88 14.27
CA ASP A 174 12.17 2.09 13.90
C ASP A 174 11.77 2.61 12.51
N VAL A 175 11.43 1.71 11.58
CA VAL A 175 10.87 2.04 10.27
C VAL A 175 9.36 2.27 10.41
N ARG A 176 8.59 1.33 10.96
CA ARG A 176 7.11 1.43 11.08
C ARG A 176 6.65 2.75 11.71
N LYS A 177 7.32 3.22 12.77
CA LYS A 177 6.97 4.50 13.44
C LYS A 177 7.11 5.73 12.54
N LYS A 178 7.91 5.66 11.47
CA LYS A 178 8.06 6.74 10.48
C LYS A 178 6.87 6.76 9.51
N TYR A 179 6.25 5.62 9.25
CA TYR A 179 5.22 5.45 8.23
C TYR A 179 3.82 5.44 8.86
N TRP A 180 3.20 6.61 8.83
CA TRP A 180 1.83 6.84 9.27
C TRP A 180 1.19 7.92 8.38
N LEU A 181 -0.14 7.96 8.40
CA LEU A 181 -0.95 8.94 7.69
C LEU A 181 -2.10 9.45 8.56
N ASN A 182 -2.65 10.61 8.22
CA ASN A 182 -3.93 11.06 8.76
C ASN A 182 -5.04 10.66 7.77
N ALA A 183 -6.11 10.07 8.27
CA ALA A 183 -7.25 9.62 7.49
C ALA A 183 -8.57 10.01 8.15
N MET A 184 -9.64 10.00 7.36
CA MET A 184 -11.01 9.90 7.86
C MET A 184 -11.31 8.45 8.16
N VAL A 185 -11.57 8.15 9.41
CA VAL A 185 -11.96 6.82 9.88
C VAL A 185 -13.44 6.86 10.21
N HIS A 186 -14.14 5.85 9.74
CA HIS A 186 -15.53 5.65 10.08
C HIS A 186 -15.73 5.25 11.55
N SER A 187 -16.80 5.76 12.16
CA SER A 187 -17.21 5.46 13.54
C SER A 187 -17.60 4.00 13.75
N THR A 188 -18.12 3.35 12.71
CA THR A 188 -18.59 1.97 12.81
C THR A 188 -17.49 1.00 12.42
N ILE A 189 -17.25 0.03 13.31
CA ILE A 189 -16.33 -1.09 13.08
C ILE A 189 -16.96 -2.08 12.08
N CYS A 190 -16.17 -2.49 11.09
CA CYS A 190 -16.51 -3.51 10.11
C CYS A 190 -16.32 -4.92 10.68
N TYR A 191 -17.26 -5.80 10.33
CA TYR A 191 -17.25 -7.22 10.67
C TYR A 191 -16.47 -8.05 9.66
#